data_AF-A0A9D1CD55-F1
#
_entry.id   AF-A0A9D1CD55-F1
#
_cell.length_a   1.000
_cell.length_b   1.000
_cell.length_c   1.000
_cell.angle_alpha   90.00
_cell.angle_beta   90.00
_cell.angle_gamma   90.00
#
_symmetry.space_group_name_H-M   'P 1'
#
loop_
_entity.id
_entity.type
_entity.pdbx_description
1 polymer ?
#
loop_
_entity_poly.entity_id
_entity_poly.type
_entity_poly.pdbx_seq_one_letter_code
_entity_poly.pdbx_strand_id
1 'polypeptide(L)' 'MTIHFNNTSTKESYKFIDLFAGIGGIRLGFEQVFQEKSSFVFASEIDKYAKITYSSNYGHLPSG' A
#
# COMPACT_ATOMS: atom_id res chain seq x y z
N MET A 1 -43.34 3.72 6.50
CA MET A 1 -42.43 4.29 5.49
C MET A 1 -41.12 4.58 6.20
N THR A 2 -40.16 3.65 6.12
CA THR A 2 -38.88 3.79 6.83
C THR A 2 -37.84 4.30 5.86
N ILE A 3 -37.31 5.47 6.15
CA ILE A 3 -36.29 6.14 5.33
C ILE A 3 -34.97 5.41 5.58
N HIS A 4 -34.43 4.72 4.57
CA HIS A 4 -33.09 4.15 4.62
C HIS A 4 -32.09 5.23 4.24
N PHE A 5 -31.26 5.67 5.18
CA PHE A 5 -30.12 6.53 4.89
C PHE A 5 -28.98 5.67 4.33
N ASN A 6 -28.71 5.79 3.03
CA ASN A 6 -27.48 5.25 2.46
C ASN A 6 -26.32 6.13 2.90
N ASN A 7 -25.62 5.72 3.96
CA ASN A 7 -24.38 6.36 4.37
C ASN A 7 -23.28 5.93 3.38
N THR A 8 -23.09 6.69 2.30
CA THR A 8 -21.93 6.53 1.41
C THR A 8 -20.70 7.09 2.15
N SER A 9 -20.23 6.36 3.16
CA SER A 9 -18.96 6.63 3.80
C SER A 9 -17.88 6.31 2.76
N THR A 10 -17.42 7.33 2.05
CA THR A 10 -16.19 7.23 1.26
C THR A 10 -15.10 6.86 2.24
N LYS A 11 -14.65 5.60 2.21
CA LYS A 11 -13.60 5.10 3.09
C LYS A 11 -12.34 5.91 2.80
N GLU A 12 -12.07 6.93 3.61
CA GLU A 12 -10.89 7.77 3.46
C GLU A 12 -9.64 6.89 3.61
N SER A 13 -8.89 6.77 2.51
CA SER A 13 -7.65 6.01 2.46
C SER A 13 -6.48 6.95 2.24
N TYR A 14 -5.39 6.68 2.95
CA TYR A 14 -4.12 7.35 2.83
C TYR A 14 -3.35 6.74 1.66
N LYS A 15 -2.83 7.60 0.78
CA LYS A 15 -2.01 7.17 -0.34
C LYS A 15 -0.53 7.29 0.02
N PHE A 16 0.20 6.20 -0.17
CA PHE A 16 1.63 6.10 0.12
C PHE A 16 2.43 5.84 -1.14
N ILE A 17 3.66 6.35 -1.12
CA ILE A 17 4.67 6.11 -2.13
C ILE A 17 5.92 5.58 -1.41
N ASP A 18 6.38 4.39 -1.80
CA ASP A 18 7.58 3.77 -1.26
C ASP A 18 8.79 4.13 -2.13
N LEU A 19 9.59 5.11 -1.71
CA LEU A 19 10.87 5.41 -2.35
C LEU A 19 11.99 4.68 -1.60
N PHE A 20 12.89 4.03 -2.34
CA PHE A 20 13.92 3.12 -1.76
C PHE A 20 13.25 1.99 -0.97
N ALA A 21 12.31 1.30 -1.63
CA ALA A 21 11.37 0.38 -1.01
C ALA A 21 12.05 -0.81 -0.33
N GLY A 22 13.28 -1.15 -0.73
CA GLY A 22 13.99 -2.34 -0.27
C GLY A 22 13.13 -3.59 -0.46
N ILE A 23 13.00 -4.39 0.61
CA ILE A 23 12.10 -5.56 0.64
C ILE A 23 10.69 -5.23 1.18
N GLY A 24 10.42 -3.96 1.53
CA GLY A 24 9.11 -3.46 1.96
C GLY A 24 8.88 -3.35 3.46
N GLY A 25 9.93 -3.24 4.27
CA GLY A 25 9.79 -3.11 5.73
C GLY A 25 8.96 -1.90 6.18
N ILE A 26 9.14 -0.74 5.54
CA ILE A 26 8.36 0.47 5.84
C ILE A 26 6.88 0.23 5.49
N ARG A 27 6.61 -0.26 4.28
CA ARG A 27 5.26 -0.62 3.85
C ARG A 27 4.54 -1.51 4.84
N LEU A 28 5.18 -2.59 5.30
CA LEU A 28 4.59 -3.49 6.29
C LEU A 28 4.18 -2.74 7.58
N GLY A 29 5.04 -1.87 8.09
CA GLY A 29 4.70 -1.05 9.27
C GLY A 29 3.51 -0.13 9.03
N PHE A 30 3.43 0.50 7.86
CA PHE A 30 2.30 1.35 7.49
C PHE A 30 1.00 0.53 7.29
N GLU A 31 1.05 -0.63 6.65
CA GLU A 31 -0.10 -1.53 6.52
C GLU A 31 -0.60 -2.00 7.90
N GLN A 32 0.30 -2.24 8.87
CA GLN A 32 -0.08 -2.61 10.23
C GLN A 32 -0.77 -1.46 10.99
N VAL A 33 -0.31 -0.22 10.81
CA VAL A 33 -0.85 0.96 11.51
C VAL A 33 -2.16 1.44 10.89
N PHE A 34 -2.20 1.54 9.55
CA PHE A 34 -3.33 2.13 8.82
C PHE A 34 -4.33 1.08 8.31
N GLN A 35 -3.96 -0.20 8.31
CA GLN A 35 -4.82 -1.33 7.94
C GLN A 35 -5.51 -1.08 6.59
N GLU A 36 -6.83 -1.23 6.53
CA GLU A 36 -7.60 -1.07 5.30
C GLU A 36 -7.69 0.39 4.80
N LYS A 37 -7.04 1.34 5.51
CA LYS A 37 -6.91 2.73 5.07
C LYS A 37 -5.60 3.00 4.36
N SER A 38 -4.66 2.06 4.23
CA SER A 38 -3.44 2.27 3.44
C SER A 38 -3.61 1.87 1.98
N SER A 39 -3.24 2.76 1.07
CA SER A 39 -3.18 2.52 -0.37
C SER A 39 -1.79 2.87 -0.90
N PHE A 40 -1.02 1.86 -1.32
CA PHE A 40 0.31 2.06 -1.89
C PHE A 40 0.20 2.19 -3.40
N VAL A 41 0.45 3.39 -3.92
CA VAL A 41 0.20 3.71 -5.34
C VAL A 41 1.46 3.64 -6.21
N PHE A 42 2.64 3.63 -5.58
CA PHE A 42 3.92 3.52 -6.26
C PHE A 42 5.00 2.99 -5.33
N ALA A 43 5.93 2.23 -5.89
CA ALA A 43 7.15 1.79 -5.21
C ALA A 43 8.35 1.91 -6.16
N SER A 44 9.51 2.31 -5.65
CA SER A 44 10.77 2.33 -6.39
C SER A 44 11.92 1.73 -5.60
N GLU A 45 12.70 0.89 -6.28
CA GLU A 45 13.90 0.23 -5.75
C GLU A 45 14.85 -0.08 -6.92
N ILE A 46 16.15 0.13 -6.72
CA ILE A 46 17.19 -0.08 -7.74
C ILE A 46 17.86 -1.46 -7.58
N ASP A 47 17.89 -1.99 -6.35
CA ASP A 47 18.47 -3.30 -6.08
C ASP A 47 17.57 -4.42 -6.62
N LYS A 48 18.12 -5.19 -7.57
CA LYS A 48 17.40 -6.28 -8.24
C LYS A 48 16.88 -7.34 -7.28
N TYR A 49 17.63 -7.68 -6.23
CA TYR A 49 17.26 -8.76 -5.30
C TYR A 49 16.19 -8.29 -4.31
N ALA A 50 16.28 -7.04 -3.87
CA ALA A 50 15.27 -6.39 -3.07
C ALA A 50 13.92 -6.33 -3.81
N LYS A 51 13.93 -5.95 -5.10
CA LYS A 51 12.73 -5.96 -5.95
C LYS A 51 12.05 -7.31 -6.06
N ILE A 52 12.81 -8.40 -6.21
CA ILE A 52 12.26 -9.77 -6.30
C ILE A 52 11.55 -10.13 -4.99
N THR A 53 12.19 -9.81 -3.86
CA THR A 53 11.64 -10.11 -2.53
C THR A 53 10.40 -9.25 -2.26
N TYR A 54 10.45 -7.95 -2.55
CA TYR A 54 9.31 -7.05 -2.44
C TYR A 54 8.14 -7.53 -3.29
N SER A 55 8.38 -7.91 -4.56
CA SER A 55 7.35 -8.44 -5.45
C SER A 55 6.75 -9.75 -4.94
N SER A 56 7.55 -10.62 -4.32
CA SER A 56 7.07 -11.86 -3.71
C SER A 56 6.13 -11.59 -2.53
N ASN A 57 6.35 -10.51 -1.78
CA ASN A 57 5.52 -10.11 -0.64
C ASN A 57 4.25 -9.35 -1.04
N TYR A 58 4.32 -8.47 -2.05
CA TYR A 58 3.26 -7.50 -2.37
C TYR A 58 2.68 -7.63 -3.78
N GLY A 59 3.08 -8.65 -4.54
CA GLY A 59 2.49 -9.00 -5.84
C GLY A 59 2.76 -8.03 -6.99
N HIS A 60 3.66 -7.06 -6.83
CA HIS A 60 4.06 -6.14 -7.89
C HIS A 60 5.54 -5.77 -7.79
N LEU A 61 6.16 -5.52 -8.94
CA LEU A 61 7.57 -5.17 -9.03
C LEU A 61 7.75 -3.65 -8.86
N PRO A 62 8.62 -3.18 -7.94
CA PRO A 62 8.97 -1.76 -7.85
C PRO A 62 9.61 -1.22 -9.12
N SER A 63 9.52 0.10 -9.34
CA SER A 63 10.16 0.82 -10.45
C SER A 63 11.62 1.18 -10.16
N GLY A 64 12.42 1.46 -11.20
CA GLY A 64 13.86 1.73 -11.08
C GLY A 64 14.71 0.48 -11.10
#